data_AF-A0A1F8JDI1-F1
#
_entry.id   AF-A0A1F8JDI1-F1
#
_cell.length_a   1.000
_cell.length_b   1.000
_cell.length_c   1.000
_cell.angle_alpha   90.00
_cell.angle_beta   90.00
_cell.angle_gamma   90.00
#
_symmetry.space_group_name_H-M   'P 1'
#
loop_
_entity.id
_entity.type
_entity.pdbx_description
1 polymer ?
#
loop_
_entity_poly.entity_id
_entity_poly.type
_entity_poly.pdbx_seq_one_letter_code
_entity_poly.pdbx_strand_id
1 'polypeptide(L)'
;SIETAAIREVLEETGFNVKIVKKIGEYTPINKLSKFTHLFECSIISGKATISSESKEVKFFELKNLPKLPPPYDEWIDDSLKNKNEIIKRNLYSVNYTALIKNLFLHPILVFRFFLSKIGLTINS
;
A
#
# COMPACT_ATOMS: atom_id res chain seq x y z
N SER A 1 8.30 15.55 -7.90
CA SER A 1 7.14 15.02 -8.65
C SER A 1 6.54 13.85 -7.87
N ILE A 2 5.53 13.15 -8.40
CA ILE A 2 4.94 11.96 -7.76
C ILE A 2 6.00 10.85 -7.62
N GLU A 3 6.88 10.73 -8.60
CA GLU A 3 8.02 9.81 -8.62
C GLU A 3 9.01 10.11 -7.50
N THR A 4 9.37 11.39 -7.31
CA THR A 4 10.25 11.81 -6.21
C THR A 4 9.63 11.50 -4.85
N ALA A 5 8.31 11.71 -4.71
CA ALA A 5 7.60 11.39 -3.49
C ALA A 5 7.64 9.88 -3.20
N ALA A 6 7.37 9.03 -4.19
CA ALA A 6 7.43 7.58 -4.02
C ALA A 6 8.83 7.09 -3.57
N ILE A 7 9.90 7.64 -4.15
CA ILE A 7 11.29 7.29 -3.75
C ILE A 7 11.56 7.74 -2.31
N ARG A 8 11.10 8.94 -1.94
CA ARG A 8 11.27 9.50 -0.60
C ARG A 8 10.52 8.67 0.46
N GLU A 9 9.25 8.33 0.23
CA GLU A 9 8.44 7.52 1.17
C GLU A 9 9.10 6.16 1.42
N VAL A 10 9.56 5.48 0.36
CA VAL A 10 10.24 4.18 0.51
C VAL A 10 11.49 4.30 1.39
N LEU A 11 12.28 5.37 1.23
CA LEU A 11 13.45 5.61 2.07
C LEU A 11 13.07 5.88 3.53
N GLU A 12 12.06 6.72 3.77
CA GLU A 12 11.60 7.09 5.12
C GLU A 12 10.98 5.90 5.87
N GLU A 13 10.20 5.06 5.20
CA GLU A 13 9.47 3.94 5.82
C GLU A 13 10.30 2.65 5.95
N THR A 14 11.30 2.45 5.08
CA THR A 14 12.03 1.17 4.98
C THR A 14 13.55 1.28 5.09
N GLY A 15 14.12 2.47 4.91
CA GLY A 15 15.58 2.67 4.87
C GLY A 15 16.26 2.26 3.55
N PHE A 16 15.50 1.88 2.52
CA PHE A 16 16.05 1.52 1.21
C PHE A 16 16.07 2.69 0.24
N ASN A 17 17.19 2.85 -0.48
CA ASN A 17 17.25 3.70 -1.66
C ASN A 17 16.82 2.87 -2.87
N VAL A 18 15.86 3.39 -3.63
CA VAL A 18 15.27 2.69 -4.76
C VAL A 18 15.27 3.53 -6.02
N LYS A 19 15.24 2.85 -7.17
CA LYS A 19 14.87 3.45 -8.45
C LYS A 19 13.50 2.93 -8.89
N ILE A 20 12.71 3.81 -9.51
CA ILE A 20 11.48 3.39 -10.18
C ILE A 20 11.86 2.64 -11.45
N VAL A 21 11.40 1.40 -11.56
CA VAL A 21 11.51 0.57 -12.76
C VAL A 21 10.36 0.89 -13.70
N LYS A 22 9.16 1.02 -13.14
CA LYS A 22 7.93 1.17 -13.93
C LYS A 22 6.81 1.81 -13.14
N LYS A 23 5.97 2.59 -13.82
CA LYS A 23 4.66 3.00 -13.30
C LYS A 23 3.63 1.93 -13.65
N ILE A 24 3.08 1.27 -12.65
CA ILE A 24 2.16 0.13 -12.83
C ILE A 24 0.75 0.63 -13.10
N GLY A 25 0.27 1.58 -12.31
CA GLY A 25 -1.11 2.02 -12.43
C GLY A 25 -1.50 3.27 -11.65
N GLU A 26 -2.68 3.74 -11.97
CA GLU A 26 -3.40 4.83 -11.32
C GLU A 26 -4.78 4.31 -10.91
N TYR A 27 -5.07 4.46 -9.62
CA TYR A 27 -6.24 3.85 -9.00
C TYR A 27 -7.16 4.92 -8.44
N THR A 28 -8.39 4.97 -8.96
CA THR A 28 -9.40 5.97 -8.59
C THR A 28 -10.30 5.46 -7.47
N PRO A 29 -10.45 6.19 -6.36
CA PRO A 29 -11.34 5.79 -5.28
C PRO A 29 -12.80 5.89 -5.73
N ILE A 30 -13.63 4.92 -5.35
CA ILE A 30 -15.08 4.95 -5.58
C ILE A 30 -15.87 5.55 -4.41
N ASN A 31 -15.20 5.78 -3.28
CA ASN A 31 -15.77 6.31 -2.04
C ASN A 31 -14.66 6.96 -1.18
N LYS A 32 -15.01 7.49 0.00
CA LYS A 32 -14.07 8.21 0.88
C LYS A 32 -13.11 7.31 1.68
N LEU A 33 -13.19 5.98 1.54
CA LEU A 33 -12.35 5.04 2.28
C LEU A 33 -10.93 4.98 1.71
N SER A 34 -10.75 5.21 0.41
CA SER A 34 -9.46 5.29 -0.27
C SER A 34 -9.18 6.69 -0.84
N LYS A 35 -7.96 6.90 -1.32
CA LYS A 35 -7.53 8.10 -2.06
C LYS A 35 -7.09 7.70 -3.45
N PHE A 36 -6.93 8.67 -4.35
CA PHE A 36 -6.27 8.43 -5.63
C PHE A 36 -4.83 7.98 -5.38
N THR A 37 -4.42 6.88 -6.01
CA THR A 37 -3.14 6.24 -5.74
C THR A 37 -2.37 5.97 -7.02
N HIS A 38 -1.09 6.31 -7.02
CA HIS A 38 -0.13 5.89 -8.03
C HIS A 38 0.66 4.70 -7.50
N LEU A 39 0.76 3.64 -8.28
CA LEU A 39 1.54 2.46 -7.96
C LEU A 39 2.78 2.39 -8.85
N PHE A 40 3.94 2.20 -8.22
CA PHE A 40 5.22 2.06 -8.89
C PHE A 40 5.88 0.75 -8.50
N GLU A 41 6.54 0.14 -9.47
CA GLU A 41 7.49 -0.93 -9.23
C GLU A 41 8.88 -0.33 -9.08
N CYS A 42 9.58 -0.73 -8.02
CA CYS A 42 10.87 -0.19 -7.63
C CYS A 42 11.90 -1.29 -7.47
N SER A 43 13.17 -0.96 -7.76
CA SER A 43 14.31 -1.84 -7.55
C SER A 43 15.25 -1.20 -6.52
N ILE A 44 15.66 -1.99 -5.53
CA ILE A 44 16.58 -1.55 -4.47
C ILE A 44 17.97 -1.35 -5.08
N ILE A 45 18.54 -0.18 -4.83
CA ILE A 45 19.91 0.17 -5.23
C ILE A 45 20.87 -0.05 -4.06
N SER A 46 20.45 0.38 -2.86
CA SER A 46 21.27 0.32 -1.65
C SER A 46 20.41 0.52 -0.40
N GLY A 47 21.05 0.45 0.77
CA GLY A 47 20.42 0.64 2.07
C GLY A 47 20.24 -0.65 2.83
N LYS A 48 19.61 -0.55 3.98
CA LYS A 48 19.32 -1.68 4.87
C LYS A 48 17.96 -1.47 5.50
N ALA A 49 17.26 -2.57 5.75
CA ALA A 49 15.96 -2.55 6.40
C ALA A 49 16.05 -1.79 7.73
N THR A 50 15.32 -0.68 7.80
CA THR A 50 15.26 0.19 8.98
C THR A 50 13.80 0.50 9.25
N ILE A 51 13.40 0.39 10.50
CA ILE A 51 12.04 0.71 10.94
C ILE A 51 11.91 2.22 11.19
N SER A 52 10.70 2.74 11.00
CA SER A 52 10.32 4.11 11.34
C SER A 52 9.29 4.11 12.47
N SER A 53 8.84 5.29 12.91
CA SER A 53 7.69 5.40 13.83
C SER A 53 6.37 4.85 13.26
N GLU A 54 6.31 4.63 11.95
CA GLU A 54 5.13 4.15 11.22
C GLU A 54 5.23 2.66 10.86
N SER A 55 6.44 2.11 10.82
CA SER A 55 6.72 0.73 10.42
C SER A 55 7.23 -0.09 11.59
N LYS A 56 6.46 -1.09 12.05
CA LYS A 56 6.92 -1.99 13.14
C LYS A 56 8.02 -2.95 12.72
N GLU A 57 8.02 -3.31 11.44
CA GLU A 57 8.91 -4.33 10.89
C GLU A 57 9.04 -4.13 9.38
N VAL A 58 10.22 -4.45 8.84
CA VAL A 58 10.52 -4.45 7.40
C VAL A 58 11.14 -5.79 7.06
N LYS A 59 10.48 -6.57 6.21
CA LYS A 59 10.90 -7.92 5.79
C LYS A 59 10.61 -8.15 4.32
N PHE A 60 11.38 -9.05 3.73
CA PHE A 60 11.11 -9.57 2.39
C PHE A 60 10.21 -10.80 2.48
N PHE A 61 9.27 -10.90 1.54
CA PHE A 61 8.37 -12.03 1.39
C PHE A 61 8.50 -12.60 -0.02
N GLU A 62 8.43 -13.92 -0.13
CA GLU A 62 8.34 -14.56 -1.43
C GLU A 62 6.95 -14.34 -2.02
N LEU A 63 6.87 -14.09 -3.34
CA LEU A 63 5.59 -13.82 -4.02
C LEU A 63 4.58 -14.97 -3.87
N LYS A 64 5.06 -16.21 -3.77
CA LYS A 64 4.23 -17.41 -3.54
C LYS A 64 3.80 -17.61 -2.08
N ASN A 65 4.32 -16.81 -1.15
CA ASN A 65 4.13 -16.96 0.28
C ASN A 65 3.94 -15.58 0.95
N LEU A 66 2.99 -14.81 0.43
CA LEU A 66 2.60 -13.53 1.01
C LEU A 66 1.69 -13.74 2.23
N PRO A 67 1.82 -12.90 3.28
CA PRO A 67 0.85 -12.88 4.36
C PRO A 67 -0.51 -12.43 3.82
N LYS A 68 -1.58 -12.64 4.60
CA LYS A 68 -2.90 -12.11 4.25
C LYS A 68 -2.87 -10.59 4.32
N LEU A 69 -3.04 -9.93 3.18
CA LEU A 69 -3.05 -8.48 3.08
C LEU A 69 -4.49 -7.95 3.09
N PRO A 70 -4.74 -6.74 3.62
CA PRO A 70 -6.02 -6.08 3.43
C PRO A 70 -6.17 -5.59 1.98
N PRO A 71 -7.40 -5.38 1.48
CA PRO A 71 -7.59 -4.74 0.19
C PRO A 71 -7.02 -3.30 0.21
N PRO A 72 -6.42 -2.82 -0.88
CA PRO A 72 -6.38 -3.41 -2.23
C PRO A 72 -5.07 -4.13 -2.60
N TYR A 73 -4.21 -4.47 -1.64
CA TYR A 73 -2.82 -4.84 -1.92
C TYR A 73 -2.65 -6.08 -2.79
N ASP A 74 -3.47 -7.13 -2.60
CA ASP A 74 -3.41 -8.34 -3.44
C ASP A 74 -3.61 -8.00 -4.92
N GLU A 75 -4.59 -7.14 -5.22
CA GLU A 75 -4.87 -6.77 -6.61
C GLU A 75 -3.78 -5.89 -7.23
N TRP A 76 -3.05 -5.13 -6.41
CA TRP A 76 -1.91 -4.32 -6.85
C TRP A 76 -0.70 -5.18 -7.18
N ILE A 77 -0.46 -6.22 -6.38
CA ILE A 77 0.59 -7.20 -6.62
C ILE A 77 0.26 -7.99 -7.90
N ASP A 78 -0.98 -8.47 -8.05
CA ASP A 78 -1.41 -9.16 -9.27
C ASP A 78 -1.25 -8.30 -10.52
N ASP A 79 -1.55 -7.00 -10.42
CA ASP A 79 -1.41 -6.06 -11.52
C ASP A 79 0.05 -5.82 -11.91
N SER A 80 0.97 -5.78 -10.95
CA SER A 80 2.40 -5.67 -11.26
C SER A 80 2.92 -6.93 -11.95
N LEU A 81 2.49 -8.11 -11.50
CA LEU A 81 2.93 -9.40 -12.03
C LEU A 81 2.44 -9.67 -13.47
N LYS A 82 1.33 -9.07 -13.89
CA LYS A 82 0.83 -9.18 -15.29
C LYS A 82 1.77 -8.55 -16.32
N ASN A 83 2.76 -7.75 -15.88
CA ASN A 83 3.80 -7.13 -16.70
C ASN A 83 3.31 -6.48 -18.02
N LYS A 84 2.17 -5.79 -17.97
CA LYS A 84 1.64 -5.05 -19.12
C LYS A 84 2.49 -3.82 -19.40
N ASN A 85 2.78 -3.51 -20.66
CA ASN A 85 3.56 -2.31 -21.02
C ASN A 85 2.78 -0.98 -20.83
N GLU A 86 1.50 -1.06 -20.49
CA GLU A 86 0.62 0.09 -20.32
C GLU A 86 0.34 0.38 -18.84
N ILE A 87 0.09 1.65 -18.53
CA ILE A 87 -0.33 2.09 -17.20
C ILE A 87 -1.78 1.66 -16.98
N ILE A 88 -2.01 0.84 -15.96
CA ILE A 88 -3.36 0.39 -15.58
C ILE A 88 -4.12 1.57 -14.98
N LYS A 89 -5.32 1.86 -15.50
CA LYS A 89 -6.23 2.86 -14.94
C LYS A 89 -7.53 2.17 -14.54
N ARG A 90 -7.84 2.11 -13.25
CA ARG A 90 -9.09 1.49 -12.77
C ARG A 90 -9.62 2.08 -11.48
N ASN A 91 -10.90 1.82 -11.23
CA ASN A 91 -11.56 2.16 -9.99
C ASN A 91 -11.27 1.10 -8.90
N LEU A 92 -11.09 1.54 -7.65
CA LEU A 92 -10.83 0.67 -6.49
C LEU A 92 -12.13 0.11 -5.92
N TYR A 93 -12.65 -0.97 -6.52
CA TYR A 93 -13.89 -1.60 -6.06
C TYR A 93 -13.74 -2.45 -4.80
N SER A 94 -12.56 -2.97 -4.48
CA SER A 94 -12.32 -3.77 -3.26
C SER A 94 -12.34 -2.97 -1.97
N VAL A 95 -12.04 -1.67 -2.03
CA VAL A 95 -12.12 -0.79 -0.87
C VAL A 95 -13.52 -0.18 -0.81
N ASN A 96 -14.46 -0.94 -0.26
CA ASN A 96 -15.88 -0.55 -0.16
C ASN A 96 -16.45 -0.75 1.26
N TYR A 97 -17.63 -0.18 1.51
CA TYR A 97 -18.25 -0.23 2.83
C TYR A 97 -18.66 -1.65 3.25
N THR A 98 -19.00 -2.55 2.31
CA THR A 98 -19.34 -3.93 2.66
C THR A 98 -18.11 -4.70 3.16
N ALA A 99 -16.95 -4.51 2.53
CA ALA A 99 -15.67 -5.03 3.00
C ALA A 99 -15.28 -4.45 4.36
N LEU A 100 -15.53 -3.16 4.59
CA LEU A 100 -15.29 -2.52 5.88
C LEU A 100 -16.18 -3.11 7.00
N ILE A 101 -17.48 -3.28 6.75
CA ILE A 101 -18.42 -3.89 7.70
C ILE A 101 -18.00 -5.33 8.01
N LYS A 102 -17.61 -6.11 7.00
CA LYS A 102 -17.09 -7.47 7.22
C LYS A 102 -15.84 -7.45 8.11
N ASN A 103 -14.91 -6.54 7.85
CA ASN A 103 -13.70 -6.38 8.67
C ASN A 103 -14.00 -5.86 10.07
N LEU A 104 -15.10 -5.12 10.29
CA LEU A 104 -15.50 -4.67 11.63
C LEU A 104 -15.86 -5.85 12.53
N PHE A 105 -16.55 -6.86 11.98
CA PHE A 105 -16.88 -8.07 12.75
C PHE A 105 -15.68 -8.99 12.96
N LEU A 106 -14.76 -9.08 12.00
CA LEU A 106 -13.57 -9.94 12.10
C LEU A 106 -12.46 -9.30 12.94
N HIS A 107 -12.30 -7.98 12.84
CA HIS A 107 -11.17 -7.22 13.36
C HIS A 107 -11.61 -5.84 13.91
N PRO A 108 -12.49 -5.80 14.94
CA PRO A 108 -13.11 -4.56 15.40
C PRO A 108 -12.09 -3.50 15.84
N ILE A 109 -11.02 -3.91 16.52
CA ILE A 109 -9.94 -3.01 16.97
C ILE A 109 -9.22 -2.36 15.78
N LEU A 110 -8.96 -3.12 14.70
CA LEU A 110 -8.29 -2.58 13.51
C LEU A 110 -9.18 -1.58 12.77
N VAL A 111 -10.48 -1.87 12.65
CA VAL A 111 -11.42 -0.95 12.00
C VAL A 111 -11.60 0.34 12.81
N PHE A 112 -11.66 0.25 14.14
CA PHE A 112 -11.71 1.44 14.99
C PHE A 112 -10.44 2.31 14.81
N ARG A 113 -9.25 1.69 14.79
CA ARG A 113 -7.99 2.39 14.50
C ARG A 113 -7.96 3.04 13.12
N PHE A 114 -8.51 2.38 12.11
CA PHE A 114 -8.65 2.96 10.77
C PHE A 114 -9.53 4.23 10.79
N PHE A 115 -10.62 4.25 11.57
CA PHE A 115 -11.42 5.46 11.72
C PHE A 115 -10.67 6.57 12.46
N LEU A 116 -9.93 6.23 13.51
CA LEU A 116 -9.09 7.19 14.23
C LEU A 116 -8.05 7.85 13.30
N SER A 117 -7.39 7.07 12.43
CA SER A 117 -6.42 7.63 11.50
C SER A 117 -7.06 8.58 10.48
N LYS A 118 -8.32 8.36 10.10
CA LYS A 118 -9.08 9.27 9.21
C LYS A 118 -9.43 10.61 9.87
N ILE A 119 -9.50 10.68 11.20
CA ILE A 119 -9.71 11.92 11.96
C ILE A 119 -8.41 12.53 12.49
N GLY A 120 -7.25 11.99 12.08
CA GLY A 120 -5.92 12.51 12.44
C GLY A 120 -5.34 11.97 13.75
N LEU A 121 -5.93 10.92 14.33
CA LEU A 121 -5.43 10.27 15.54
C LEU A 121 -4.79 8.93 15.19
N THR A 122 -3.46 8.83 15.24
CA THR A 122 -2.73 7.56 15.07
C THR A 122 -2.36 7.00 16.44
N ILE A 123 -2.95 5.85 16.80
CA ILE A 123 -2.57 5.10 18.01
C ILE A 123 -1.61 4.00 17.58
N ASN A 124 -0.30 4.29 17.64
CA ASN A 124 0.75 3.30 17.51
C ASN A 124 1.11 2.81 18.93
N SER A 125 0.89 1.51 19.19
CA SER A 125 1.48 0.77 20.33
C SER A 125 2.38 -0.30 19.76
#